data_AF-A0A559QKM3-F1
#
_entry.id   AF-A0A559QKM3-F1
#
_cell.length_a   1.000
_cell.length_b   1.000
_cell.length_c   1.000
_cell.angle_alpha   90.00
_cell.angle_beta   90.00
_cell.angle_gamma   90.00
#
_symmetry.space_group_name_H-M   'P 1'
#
loop_
_entity.id
_entity.type
_entity.pdbx_description
1 polymer ?
#
loop_
_entity_poly.entity_id
_entity_poly.type
_entity_poly.pdbx_seq_one_letter_code
_entity_poly.pdbx_strand_id
1 'polypeptide(L)'
;MYMNWLIGCTVVLLLLGCERQVNNSVTLVYQGAQCGTTEPSMVWLSTEKELIEIFNKASGTSITLPQNESQVQYTDTMPKMELDKYYYIYVSSGMQPSAGYQIVASGNTFNIVKSVAQLPIELKKPQPGTMQAMMTTVPCAIIEIDKGNFKVVDAMGIQLTRIP
;
A
#
# COMPACT_ATOMS: atom_id res chain seq x y z
N MET A 1 26.45 0.29 72.55
CA MET A 1 25.75 -0.69 71.67
C MET A 1 24.79 0.14 70.81
N TYR A 2 25.25 0.74 69.70
CA TYR A 2 25.22 0.20 68.33
C TYR A 2 23.91 -0.53 67.98
N MET A 3 23.06 0.05 67.12
CA MET A 3 23.03 -0.31 65.70
C MET A 3 21.99 0.55 64.93
N ASN A 4 22.46 1.18 63.85
CA ASN A 4 21.69 1.81 62.79
C ASN A 4 20.74 0.84 62.09
N TRP A 5 19.60 1.33 61.58
CA TRP A 5 19.11 0.84 60.28
C TRP A 5 18.35 1.92 59.50
N LEU A 6 19.11 2.62 58.67
CA LEU A 6 18.62 3.41 57.53
C LEU A 6 18.11 2.42 56.48
N ILE A 7 16.79 2.24 56.40
CA ILE A 7 16.16 1.53 55.28
C ILE A 7 16.09 2.53 54.12
N GLY A 8 17.04 2.38 53.20
CA GLY A 8 17.12 3.13 51.96
C GLY A 8 15.89 2.92 51.10
N CYS A 9 15.19 4.01 50.81
CA CYS A 9 14.13 4.07 49.81
C CYS A 9 14.79 4.11 48.43
N THR A 10 15.14 2.94 47.90
CA THR A 10 15.69 2.79 46.55
C THR A 10 14.55 3.04 45.55
N VAL A 11 14.45 4.27 45.06
CA VAL A 11 13.53 4.66 43.98
C VAL A 11 14.04 4.01 42.69
N VAL A 12 13.46 2.86 42.33
CA VAL A 12 13.65 2.23 41.03
C VAL A 12 12.88 3.06 40.01
N LEU A 13 13.58 3.98 39.35
CA LEU A 13 13.13 4.70 38.16
C LEU A 13 13.00 3.68 37.01
N LEU A 14 11.82 3.08 36.88
CA LEU A 14 11.42 2.35 35.69
C LEU A 14 11.27 3.35 34.54
N LEU A 15 12.32 3.48 33.74
CA LEU A 15 12.26 4.10 32.41
C LEU A 15 11.38 3.20 31.54
N LEU A 16 10.07 3.44 31.58
CA LEU A 16 9.14 2.96 30.55
C LEU A 16 9.48 3.72 29.26
N GLY A 17 10.40 3.16 28.47
CA GLY A 17 10.57 3.56 27.09
C GLY A 17 9.26 3.27 26.36
N CYS A 18 8.51 4.31 26.00
CA CYS A 18 7.47 4.20 24.99
C CYS A 18 8.16 3.85 23.67
N GLU A 19 8.22 2.55 23.36
CA GLU A 19 8.43 2.11 21.99
C GLU A 19 7.24 2.66 21.20
N ARG A 20 7.45 3.76 20.48
CA ARG A 20 6.44 4.32 19.58
C ARG A 20 6.15 3.24 18.55
N GLN A 21 5.03 2.55 18.72
CA GLN A 21 4.53 1.60 17.75
C GLN A 21 4.22 2.37 16.47
N VAL A 22 5.18 2.36 15.53
CA VAL A 22 4.98 2.90 14.19
C VAL A 22 3.96 2.00 13.53
N ASN A 23 2.74 2.49 13.36
CA ASN A 23 1.71 1.77 12.65
C ASN A 23 2.09 1.82 11.17
N ASN A 24 2.46 0.67 10.61
CA ASN A 24 2.80 0.52 9.20
C ASN A 24 1.61 -0.13 8.51
N SER A 25 0.58 0.63 8.21
CA SER A 25 -0.64 0.11 7.58
C SER A 25 -0.53 0.05 6.06
N VAL A 26 -1.27 -0.89 5.48
CA VAL A 26 -1.44 -1.03 4.03
C VAL A 26 -2.91 -1.26 3.70
N THR A 27 -3.40 -0.53 2.70
CA THR A 27 -4.79 -0.60 2.25
C THR A 27 -4.84 -0.70 0.74
N LEU A 28 -5.67 -1.62 0.22
CA LEU A 28 -6.01 -1.66 -1.21
C LEU A 28 -7.14 -0.67 -1.47
N VAL A 29 -6.80 0.42 -2.12
CA VAL A 29 -7.74 1.50 -2.46
C VAL A 29 -8.56 1.15 -3.70
N TYR A 30 -7.92 0.50 -4.66
CA TYR A 30 -8.55 0.10 -5.91
C TYR A 30 -7.98 -1.24 -6.39
N GLN A 31 -8.82 -2.03 -7.04
CA GLN A 31 -8.44 -3.28 -7.70
C GLN A 31 -9.16 -3.38 -9.05
N GLY A 32 -8.41 -3.68 -10.11
CA GLY A 32 -8.92 -3.86 -11.45
C GLY A 32 -8.45 -5.18 -12.06
N ALA A 33 -9.27 -5.80 -12.90
CA ALA A 33 -8.93 -7.03 -13.61
C ALA A 33 -8.29 -6.79 -15.00
N GLN A 34 -8.45 -5.57 -15.54
CA GLN A 34 -7.97 -5.22 -16.88
C GLN A 34 -7.34 -3.84 -16.84
N CYS A 35 -6.02 -3.80 -16.90
CA CYS A 35 -5.24 -2.58 -16.83
C CYS A 35 -4.30 -2.51 -18.03
N GLY A 36 -4.11 -1.33 -18.61
CA GLY A 36 -3.45 -1.18 -19.92
C GLY A 36 -1.93 -1.37 -19.94
N THR A 37 -1.34 -2.16 -19.02
CA THR A 37 0.10 -2.37 -18.90
C THR A 37 0.43 -3.86 -18.88
N THR A 38 0.93 -4.40 -19.99
CA THR A 38 1.18 -5.84 -20.17
C THR A 38 2.33 -6.40 -19.33
N GLU A 39 3.23 -5.55 -18.86
CA GLU A 39 4.37 -5.94 -18.03
C GLU A 39 4.10 -5.67 -16.54
N PRO A 40 4.63 -6.53 -15.64
CA PRO A 40 4.59 -6.25 -14.21
C PRO A 40 5.34 -4.95 -13.91
N SER A 41 4.71 -4.05 -13.15
CA SER A 41 5.30 -2.75 -12.86
C SER A 41 4.73 -2.14 -11.58
N MET A 42 5.52 -1.26 -10.97
CA MET A 42 5.10 -0.42 -9.86
C MET A 42 5.51 1.03 -10.10
N VAL A 43 4.62 1.97 -9.77
CA VAL A 43 4.90 3.40 -9.86
C VAL A 43 4.32 4.16 -8.66
N TRP A 44 5.02 5.21 -8.24
CA TRP A 44 4.52 6.13 -7.22
C TRP A 44 3.46 7.05 -7.81
N LEU A 45 2.41 7.32 -7.03
CA LEU A 45 1.40 8.33 -7.33
C LEU A 45 1.62 9.46 -6.35
N SER A 46 2.30 10.50 -6.82
CA SER A 46 2.77 11.61 -6.00
C SER A 46 1.84 12.81 -6.08
N THR A 47 0.96 12.84 -7.09
CA THR A 47 0.01 13.92 -7.33
C THR A 47 -1.40 13.37 -7.52
N GLU A 48 -2.40 14.19 -7.20
CA GLU A 48 -3.79 13.85 -7.43
C GLU A 48 -4.12 13.57 -8.88
N LYS A 49 -3.51 14.37 -9.77
CA LYS A 49 -3.59 14.18 -11.21
C LYS A 49 -3.15 12.77 -11.64
N GLU A 50 -2.00 12.29 -11.17
CA GLU A 50 -1.50 10.95 -11.50
C GLU A 50 -2.46 9.85 -11.04
N LEU A 51 -3.01 9.98 -9.83
CA LEU A 51 -4.00 9.03 -9.33
C LEU A 51 -5.24 9.01 -10.24
N ILE A 52 -5.78 10.17 -10.58
CA ILE A 52 -7.00 10.28 -11.42
C ILE A 52 -6.75 9.72 -12.82
N GLU A 53 -5.60 10.03 -13.42
CA GLU A 53 -5.22 9.49 -14.72
C GLU A 53 -5.13 7.96 -14.69
N ILE A 54 -4.45 7.38 -13.68
CA ILE A 54 -4.33 5.93 -13.54
C ILE A 54 -5.67 5.28 -13.20
N PHE A 55 -6.43 5.87 -12.27
CA PHE A 55 -7.74 5.37 -11.89
C PHE A 55 -8.66 5.30 -13.10
N ASN A 56 -8.80 6.39 -13.86
CA ASN A 56 -9.60 6.43 -15.09
C ASN A 56 -9.16 5.38 -16.11
N LYS A 57 -7.84 5.22 -16.31
CA LYS A 57 -7.28 4.20 -17.21
C LYS A 57 -7.62 2.78 -16.74
N ALA A 58 -7.61 2.53 -15.43
CA ALA A 58 -7.79 1.21 -14.86
C ALA A 58 -9.27 0.82 -14.64
N SER A 59 -10.14 1.79 -14.38
CA SER A 59 -11.58 1.59 -14.12
C SER A 59 -12.43 1.75 -15.38
N GLY A 60 -11.88 2.35 -16.44
CA GLY A 60 -12.65 2.75 -17.62
C GLY A 60 -13.59 3.95 -17.34
N THR A 61 -13.48 4.60 -16.18
CA THR A 61 -14.23 5.81 -15.86
C THR A 61 -13.57 7.05 -16.45
N SER A 62 -14.34 8.13 -16.58
CA SER A 62 -13.83 9.44 -17.00
C SER A 62 -14.13 10.47 -15.93
N ILE A 63 -13.31 10.48 -14.87
CA ILE A 63 -13.28 11.56 -13.89
C ILE A 63 -12.50 12.71 -14.51
N THR A 64 -13.20 13.79 -14.84
CA THR A 64 -12.57 14.99 -15.40
C THR A 64 -12.05 15.87 -14.27
N LEU A 65 -10.75 16.19 -14.32
CA LEU A 65 -10.16 17.20 -13.46
C LEU A 65 -10.76 18.58 -13.80
N PRO A 66 -11.43 19.27 -12.85
CA PRO A 66 -11.74 20.67 -13.00
C PRO A 66 -10.44 21.49 -13.02
N GLN A 67 -10.49 22.71 -13.56
CA GLN A 67 -9.34 23.63 -13.57
C GLN A 67 -8.83 24.00 -12.15
N ASN A 68 -9.65 23.74 -11.12
CA ASN A 68 -9.27 23.80 -9.72
C ASN A 68 -9.41 22.41 -9.09
N GLU A 69 -8.33 21.89 -8.51
CA GLU A 69 -8.27 20.59 -7.82
C GLU A 69 -9.32 20.51 -6.68
N SER A 70 -9.68 21.64 -6.07
CA SER A 70 -10.72 21.72 -5.01
C SER A 70 -12.15 21.37 -5.46
N GLN A 71 -12.39 21.12 -6.75
CA GLN A 71 -13.72 20.79 -7.29
C GLN A 71 -13.81 19.37 -7.85
N VAL A 72 -12.78 18.54 -7.70
CA VAL A 72 -12.84 17.14 -8.13
C VAL A 72 -13.96 16.44 -7.36
N GLN A 73 -14.95 15.91 -8.09
CA GLN A 73 -15.98 15.05 -7.51
C GLN A 73 -15.44 13.63 -7.40
N TYR A 74 -14.94 13.30 -6.22
CA TYR A 74 -14.65 11.92 -5.85
C TYR A 74 -15.95 11.13 -5.75
N THR A 75 -15.98 9.97 -6.37
CA THR A 75 -17.09 9.01 -6.23
C THR A 75 -16.77 8.05 -5.08
N ASP A 76 -17.77 7.30 -4.61
CA ASP A 76 -17.56 6.28 -3.56
C ASP A 76 -16.49 5.24 -3.94
N THR A 77 -16.18 5.10 -5.24
CA THR A 77 -15.14 4.20 -5.75
C THR A 77 -13.74 4.78 -5.81
N MET A 78 -13.58 6.11 -5.70
CA MET A 78 -12.27 6.77 -5.77
C MET A 78 -12.06 7.62 -4.52
N PRO A 79 -11.26 7.17 -3.53
CA PRO A 79 -11.04 7.96 -2.35
C PRO A 79 -10.16 9.17 -2.65
N LYS A 80 -10.44 10.26 -1.93
CA LYS A 80 -9.58 11.44 -1.88
C LYS A 80 -8.22 11.04 -1.31
N MET A 81 -7.13 11.41 -1.97
CA MET A 81 -5.80 11.15 -1.43
C MET A 81 -5.47 12.06 -0.27
N GLU A 82 -4.94 11.46 0.78
CA GLU A 82 -4.26 12.19 1.85
C GLU A 82 -2.74 12.10 1.61
N LEU A 83 -2.27 12.73 0.53
CA LEU A 83 -0.85 12.71 0.11
C LEU A 83 0.13 13.19 1.20
N ASP A 84 -0.35 13.94 2.18
CA ASP A 84 0.45 14.34 3.34
C ASP A 84 0.72 13.20 4.31
N LYS A 85 -0.23 12.27 4.45
CA LYS A 85 -0.21 11.17 5.44
C LYS A 85 0.28 9.86 4.85
N TYR A 86 -0.09 9.56 3.60
CA TYR A 86 0.16 8.27 2.97
C TYR A 86 1.01 8.42 1.71
N TYR A 87 1.62 7.31 1.31
CA TYR A 87 2.06 7.13 -0.06
C TYR A 87 1.07 6.26 -0.83
N TYR A 88 0.93 6.56 -2.12
CA TYR A 88 0.11 5.78 -3.03
C TYR A 88 0.98 5.15 -4.11
N ILE A 89 0.71 3.88 -4.40
CA ILE A 89 1.48 3.08 -5.34
C ILE A 89 0.50 2.38 -6.27
N TYR A 90 0.68 2.58 -7.57
CA TYR A 90 0.05 1.72 -8.55
C TYR A 90 0.92 0.49 -8.78
N VAL A 91 0.28 -0.68 -8.80
CA VAL A 91 0.93 -1.94 -9.13
C VAL A 91 0.16 -2.68 -10.21
N SER A 92 0.88 -3.21 -11.19
CA SER A 92 0.37 -4.13 -12.22
C SER A 92 1.06 -5.47 -12.07
N SER A 93 0.30 -6.56 -12.14
CA SER A 93 0.83 -7.92 -12.22
C SER A 93 1.29 -8.32 -13.62
N GLY A 94 1.07 -7.46 -14.61
CA GLY A 94 1.27 -7.78 -16.02
C GLY A 94 0.25 -8.79 -16.54
N MET A 95 0.54 -9.33 -17.72
CA MET A 95 -0.35 -10.22 -18.45
C MET A 95 -0.51 -11.58 -17.76
N GLN A 96 -1.77 -11.97 -17.49
CA GLN A 96 -2.14 -13.27 -16.92
C GLN A 96 -2.93 -14.09 -17.95
N PRO A 97 -2.68 -15.41 -18.03
CA PRO A 97 -3.17 -16.25 -19.12
C PRO A 97 -4.67 -16.54 -19.09
N SER A 98 -5.34 -16.27 -17.96
CA SER A 98 -6.76 -16.51 -17.78
C SER A 98 -7.42 -15.45 -16.92
N ALA A 99 -8.74 -15.49 -16.87
CA ALA A 99 -9.49 -14.75 -15.86
C ALA A 99 -9.33 -15.37 -14.45
N GLY A 100 -9.63 -14.57 -13.43
CA GLY A 100 -9.66 -15.00 -12.03
C GLY A 100 -8.36 -14.77 -11.25
N TYR A 101 -7.33 -14.21 -11.89
CA TYR A 101 -6.18 -13.66 -11.17
C TYR A 101 -6.56 -12.34 -10.49
N GLN A 102 -6.12 -12.15 -9.25
CA GLN A 102 -6.45 -10.98 -8.45
C GLN A 102 -5.24 -10.54 -7.63
N ILE A 103 -4.95 -9.25 -7.57
CA ILE A 103 -4.01 -8.71 -6.58
C ILE A 103 -4.74 -8.56 -5.27
N VAL A 104 -4.23 -9.14 -4.18
CA VAL A 104 -4.87 -9.14 -2.86
C VAL A 104 -3.88 -8.74 -1.78
N ALA A 105 -4.38 -8.25 -0.65
CA ALA A 105 -3.58 -8.03 0.54
C ALA A 105 -3.76 -9.22 1.49
N SER A 106 -2.67 -9.90 1.85
CA SER A 106 -2.66 -10.98 2.84
C SER A 106 -2.65 -10.48 4.29
N GLY A 107 -2.44 -9.17 4.48
CA GLY A 107 -2.53 -8.49 5.77
C GLY A 107 -2.76 -6.98 5.59
N ASN A 108 -3.03 -6.29 6.70
CA ASN A 108 -3.27 -4.84 6.75
C ASN A 108 -2.06 -4.04 7.28
N THR A 109 -0.94 -4.71 7.54
CA THR A 109 0.30 -4.08 8.00
C THR A 109 1.51 -4.57 7.21
N PHE A 110 2.50 -3.70 7.03
CA PHE A 110 3.76 -4.05 6.37
C PHE A 110 4.97 -3.98 7.32
N ASN A 111 6.00 -4.76 7.01
CA ASN A 111 7.25 -4.76 7.77
C ASN A 111 8.30 -3.92 7.07
N ILE A 112 9.15 -3.25 7.84
CA ILE A 112 10.32 -2.56 7.30
C ILE A 112 11.56 -3.39 7.66
N VAL A 113 12.19 -3.99 6.66
CA VAL A 113 13.41 -4.80 6.83
C VAL A 113 14.52 -4.17 5.99
N LYS A 114 15.61 -3.75 6.65
CA LYS A 114 16.77 -3.14 5.97
C LYS A 114 16.39 -1.97 5.03
N SER A 115 15.50 -1.08 5.47
CA SER A 115 14.97 0.05 4.68
C SER A 115 14.06 -0.34 3.50
N VAL A 116 13.58 -1.58 3.45
CA VAL A 116 12.60 -2.05 2.46
C VAL A 116 11.26 -2.25 3.17
N ALA A 117 10.21 -1.56 2.71
CA ALA A 117 8.85 -1.82 3.12
C ALA A 117 8.32 -3.04 2.35
N GLN A 118 8.14 -4.15 3.05
CA GLN A 118 7.63 -5.41 2.51
C GLN A 118 6.11 -5.43 2.65
N LEU A 119 5.42 -5.11 1.55
CA LEU A 119 3.96 -5.07 1.57
C LEU A 119 3.42 -6.50 1.48
N PRO A 120 2.41 -6.86 2.30
CA PRO A 120 1.72 -8.14 2.22
C PRO A 120 0.76 -8.16 1.01
N ILE A 121 1.28 -7.92 -0.20
CA ILE A 121 0.52 -7.87 -1.45
C ILE A 121 0.93 -9.05 -2.32
N GLU A 122 -0.07 -9.79 -2.80
CA GLU A 122 0.11 -11.05 -3.49
C GLU A 122 -0.77 -11.14 -4.74
N LEU A 123 -0.28 -11.84 -5.77
CA LEU A 123 -1.10 -12.24 -6.91
C LEU A 123 -1.78 -13.58 -6.63
N LYS A 124 -3.06 -13.53 -6.27
CA LYS A 124 -3.90 -14.70 -6.06
C LYS A 124 -4.30 -15.30 -7.39
N LYS A 125 -4.02 -16.60 -7.55
CA LYS A 125 -4.43 -17.39 -8.71
C LYS A 125 -5.90 -17.84 -8.59
N PRO A 126 -6.59 -18.08 -9.71
CA PRO A 126 -7.92 -18.68 -9.69
C PRO A 126 -7.89 -20.05 -9.00
N GLN A 127 -9.00 -20.43 -8.36
CA GLN A 127 -9.09 -21.70 -7.65
C GLN A 127 -8.94 -22.89 -8.63
N PRO A 128 -8.20 -23.94 -8.27
CA PRO A 128 -8.14 -25.15 -9.08
C PRO A 128 -9.54 -25.75 -9.29
N GLY A 129 -9.82 -26.23 -10.50
CA GLY A 129 -11.09 -26.89 -10.82
C GLY A 129 -12.25 -25.94 -11.16
N THR A 130 -12.05 -24.61 -11.08
CA THR A 130 -13.04 -23.65 -11.63
C THR A 130 -12.94 -23.58 -13.14
N MET A 131 -14.07 -23.42 -13.82
CA MET A 131 -14.09 -23.13 -15.25
C MET A 131 -13.39 -21.80 -15.50
N GLN A 132 -12.20 -21.84 -16.11
CA GLN A 132 -11.44 -20.64 -16.41
C GLN A 132 -11.89 -20.07 -17.75
N ALA A 133 -12.23 -18.78 -17.78
CA ALA A 133 -12.37 -18.09 -19.05
C ALA A 133 -10.97 -17.94 -19.67
N MET A 134 -10.83 -18.37 -20.93
CA MET A 134 -9.63 -18.17 -21.75
C MET A 134 -9.56 -16.72 -22.25
N MET A 135 -9.55 -15.79 -21.30
CA MET A 135 -9.38 -14.37 -21.56
C MET A 135 -8.15 -13.91 -20.80
N THR A 136 -7.19 -13.37 -21.53
CA THR A 136 -6.04 -12.72 -20.93
C THR A 136 -6.49 -11.55 -20.06
N THR A 137 -5.97 -11.48 -18.84
CA THR A 137 -6.23 -10.39 -17.90
C THR A 137 -4.96 -9.64 -17.57
N VAL A 138 -5.10 -8.42 -17.07
CA VAL A 138 -3.99 -7.64 -16.55
C VAL A 138 -4.42 -7.05 -15.20
N PRO A 139 -4.37 -7.84 -14.12
CA PRO A 139 -4.76 -7.35 -12.80
C PRO A 139 -3.84 -6.22 -12.33
N CYS A 140 -4.44 -5.16 -11.80
CA CYS A 140 -3.73 -4.05 -11.16
C CYS A 140 -4.42 -3.61 -9.88
N ALA A 141 -3.70 -2.84 -9.06
CA ALA A 141 -4.22 -2.25 -7.84
C ALA A 141 -3.59 -0.88 -7.56
N ILE A 142 -4.30 -0.08 -6.78
CA ILE A 142 -3.76 1.11 -6.13
C ILE A 142 -3.68 0.80 -4.64
N ILE A 143 -2.48 0.95 -4.10
CA ILE A 143 -2.15 0.64 -2.71
C ILE A 143 -1.84 1.94 -1.99
N GLU A 144 -2.44 2.12 -0.83
CA GLU A 144 -2.13 3.17 0.13
C GLU A 144 -1.26 2.56 1.25
N ILE A 145 -0.19 3.24 1.63
CA ILE A 145 0.68 2.84 2.75
C ILE A 145 1.04 4.04 3.63
N ASP A 146 1.23 3.79 4.92
CA ASP A 146 1.76 4.80 5.84
C ASP A 146 3.15 5.29 5.40
N LYS A 147 3.36 6.61 5.50
CA LYS A 147 4.70 7.16 5.33
C LYS A 147 5.61 6.67 6.45
N GLY A 148 6.78 6.15 6.08
CA GLY A 148 7.73 5.57 7.03
C GLY A 148 9.18 5.76 6.64
N ASN A 149 10.08 5.26 7.49
CA ASN A 149 11.52 5.30 7.27
C ASN A 149 11.99 4.11 6.41
N PHE A 150 11.59 4.11 5.14
CA PHE A 150 12.02 3.15 4.14
C PHE A 150 12.40 3.88 2.84
N LYS A 151 13.29 3.26 2.07
CA LYS A 151 13.80 3.77 0.79
C LYS A 151 13.30 2.98 -0.41
N VAL A 152 12.86 1.75 -0.19
CA VAL A 152 12.38 0.85 -1.23
C VAL A 152 11.06 0.25 -0.76
N VAL A 153 10.13 0.06 -1.67
CA VAL A 153 8.94 -0.74 -1.46
C VAL A 153 9.07 -2.02 -2.28
N ASP A 154 8.75 -3.14 -1.65
CA ASP A 154 8.63 -4.45 -2.28
C ASP A 154 7.17 -4.92 -2.22
N ALA A 155 6.61 -5.26 -3.37
CA ALA A 155 5.30 -5.89 -3.47
C ALA A 155 5.33 -6.91 -4.61
N MET A 156 4.86 -8.13 -4.36
CA MET A 156 4.88 -9.23 -5.33
C MET A 156 6.27 -9.49 -5.95
N GLY A 157 7.35 -9.20 -5.22
CA GLY A 157 8.74 -9.34 -5.69
C GLY A 157 9.20 -8.29 -6.69
N ILE A 158 8.40 -7.25 -6.95
CA ILE A 158 8.79 -6.06 -7.69
C ILE A 158 9.33 -5.05 -6.67
N GLN A 159 10.42 -4.36 -6.98
CA GLN A 159 10.98 -3.31 -6.13
C GLN A 159 10.83 -1.93 -6.77
N LEU A 160 10.41 -0.96 -5.96
CA LEU A 160 10.27 0.43 -6.34
C LEU A 160 11.04 1.33 -5.36
N THR A 161 12.05 2.03 -5.87
CA THR A 161 12.81 3.00 -5.08
C THR A 161 11.96 4.24 -4.83
N ARG A 162 11.94 4.72 -3.58
CA ARG A 162 11.24 5.94 -3.18
C ARG A 162 11.86 7.17 -3.86
N ILE A 163 10.99 8.01 -4.42
CA ILE A 163 11.37 9.33 -4.92
C ILE A 163 11.57 10.25 -3.69
N PRO A 164 12.69 11.00 -3.62
CA PRO A 164 13.03 11.85 -2.46
C PRO A 164 11.94 12.87 -2.11
#